data_AF-A0A9D2DXW6-F1
#
_entry.id   AF-A0A9D2DXW6-F1
#
_cell.length_a   1.000
_cell.length_b   1.000
_cell.length_c   1.000
_cell.angle_alpha   90.00
_cell.angle_beta   90.00
_cell.angle_gamma   90.00
#
_symmetry.space_group_name_H-M   'P 1'
#
loop_
_entity.id
_entity.type
_entity.pdbx_description
1 polymer ?
#
loop_
_entity_poly.entity_id
_entity_poly.type
_entity_poly.pdbx_seq_one_letter_code
_entity_poly.pdbx_strand_id
1 'polypeptide(L)'
;MIRKPPTLETYVKRMKKAFVIFSCFAIPAIMVCAVFAFLGYIGFWFVLPAVVIVYLVIYGYYAMHVSMGTVIALEVTEQSVHLTTKRKIFTYDTQGGCIDVKAKNGRYVATFRGHGSEDRFIFYTHVPFTKRYEEAFVKADLRAFYPLIDSVHRDV
;
A
#
# COMPACT_ATOMS: atom_id res chain seq x y z
N MET A 1 3.13 -19.66 11.54
CA MET A 1 4.19 -19.27 10.58
C MET A 1 4.35 -17.76 10.58
N ILE A 2 5.56 -17.25 10.82
CA ILE A 2 5.85 -15.79 10.84
C ILE A 2 6.74 -15.49 9.64
N ARG A 3 6.29 -14.61 8.73
CA ARG A 3 7.07 -14.17 7.58
C ARG A 3 7.14 -12.65 7.52
N LYS A 4 8.35 -12.11 7.65
CA LYS A 4 8.65 -10.68 7.63
C LYS A 4 9.79 -10.39 6.66
N PRO A 5 9.50 -10.10 5.37
CA PRO A 5 10.54 -9.80 4.39
C PRO A 5 11.21 -8.44 4.69
N PRO A 6 12.51 -8.40 5.00
CA PRO A 6 13.21 -7.15 5.38
C PRO A 6 13.31 -6.13 4.22
N THR A 7 13.24 -6.62 3.00
CA THR A 7 13.29 -5.85 1.75
C THR A 7 12.05 -4.96 1.58
N LEU A 8 10.89 -5.47 2.01
CA LEU A 8 9.60 -4.79 1.92
C LEU A 8 9.47 -3.69 2.98
N GLU A 9 9.98 -3.94 4.20
CA GLU A 9 10.10 -2.90 5.23
C GLU A 9 11.02 -1.76 4.77
N THR A 10 12.14 -2.11 4.12
CA THR A 10 13.09 -1.14 3.57
C THR A 10 12.46 -0.31 2.45
N TYR A 11 11.69 -0.94 1.56
CA TYR A 11 10.96 -0.24 0.49
C TYR A 11 9.95 0.77 1.05
N VAL A 12 9.12 0.36 2.01
CA VAL A 12 8.12 1.24 2.63
C VAL A 12 8.79 2.40 3.37
N LYS A 13 9.96 2.18 4.00
CA LYS A 13 10.77 3.24 4.63
C LYS A 13 11.35 4.21 3.59
N ARG A 14 11.92 3.70 2.49
CA ARG A 14 12.44 4.52 1.39
C ARG A 14 11.34 5.36 0.74
N MET A 15 10.18 4.76 0.49
CA MET A 15 9.04 5.48 -0.09
C MET A 15 8.50 6.56 0.83
N LYS A 16 8.47 6.31 2.15
CA LYS A 16 8.18 7.36 3.14
C LYS A 16 9.16 8.52 3.01
N LYS A 17 10.46 8.22 2.98
CA LYS A 17 11.51 9.24 2.92
C LYS A 17 11.39 10.07 1.64
N ALA A 18 11.19 9.42 0.49
CA ALA A 18 10.96 10.10 -0.77
C ALA A 18 9.71 11.01 -0.72
N PHE A 19 8.60 10.52 -0.17
CA PHE A 19 7.37 11.33 -0.04
C PHE A 19 7.54 12.54 0.89
N VAL A 20 8.30 12.38 1.99
CA VAL A 20 8.62 13.49 2.91
C VAL A 20 9.49 14.53 2.22
N ILE A 21 10.51 14.11 1.47
CA ILE A 21 11.36 15.02 0.69
C ILE A 21 10.51 15.78 -0.32
N PHE A 22 9.68 15.07 -1.09
CA PHE A 22 8.74 15.69 -2.03
C PHE A 22 7.82 16.72 -1.36
N SER A 23 7.23 16.37 -0.22
CA SER A 23 6.36 17.28 0.54
C SER A 23 7.10 18.51 1.06
N CYS A 24 8.38 18.36 1.40
CA CYS A 24 9.23 19.47 1.86
C CYS A 24 9.43 20.55 0.77
N PHE A 25 9.35 20.18 -0.51
CA PHE A 25 9.37 21.14 -1.62
C PHE A 25 7.97 21.57 -2.08
N ALA A 26 7.02 20.64 -2.11
CA ALA A 26 5.66 20.90 -2.58
C ALA A 26 4.90 21.86 -1.67
N ILE A 27 5.04 21.73 -0.34
CA ILE A 27 4.33 22.59 0.62
C ILE A 27 4.78 24.06 0.50
N PRO A 28 6.09 24.39 0.51
CA PRO A 28 6.53 25.75 0.23
C PRO A 28 6.07 26.29 -1.12
N ALA A 29 6.10 25.47 -2.17
CA ALA A 29 5.60 25.90 -3.49
C ALA A 29 4.10 26.24 -3.45
N ILE A 30 3.29 25.44 -2.76
CA ILE A 30 1.86 25.72 -2.53
C ILE A 30 1.67 27.01 -1.72
N MET A 31 2.48 27.23 -0.68
CA MET A 31 2.45 28.45 0.12
C MET A 31 2.76 29.70 -0.71
N VAL A 32 3.80 29.64 -1.55
CA VAL A 32 4.15 30.74 -2.46
C VAL A 32 3.01 30.99 -3.45
N CYS A 33 2.45 29.94 -4.06
CA CYS A 33 1.29 30.07 -4.96
C CYS A 33 0.09 30.68 -4.25
N ALA A 34 -0.14 30.35 -2.98
CA ALA A 34 -1.23 30.89 -2.18
C ALA A 34 -1.03 32.38 -1.93
N VAL A 35 0.18 32.81 -1.55
CA VAL A 35 0.50 34.24 -1.35
C VAL A 35 0.23 35.05 -2.62
N PHE A 36 0.66 34.56 -3.79
CA PHE A 36 0.37 35.24 -5.06
C PHE A 36 -1.11 35.24 -5.44
N ALA A 37 -1.86 34.18 -5.10
CA ALA A 37 -3.31 34.15 -5.29
C ALA A 37 -4.03 35.20 -4.41
N PHE A 38 -3.60 35.37 -3.16
CA PHE A 38 -4.13 36.37 -2.24
C PHE A 38 -3.74 37.81 -2.60
N LEU A 39 -2.60 38.00 -3.26
CA LEU A 39 -2.17 39.30 -3.81
C LEU A 39 -2.97 39.75 -5.05
N GLY A 40 -3.92 38.95 -5.53
CA GLY A 40 -4.82 39.32 -6.63
C GLY A 40 -4.33 38.95 -8.03
N TYR A 41 -3.27 38.14 -8.15
CA TYR A 41 -2.81 37.66 -9.45
C TYR A 41 -3.77 36.59 -10.00
N ILE A 42 -4.51 36.95 -11.06
CA ILE A 42 -5.55 36.10 -11.68
C ILE A 42 -5.03 34.72 -12.11
N GLY A 43 -3.79 34.62 -12.60
CA GLY A 43 -3.19 33.34 -12.97
C GLY A 43 -3.07 32.35 -11.80
N PHE A 44 -2.80 32.85 -10.59
CA PHE A 44 -2.60 32.00 -9.42
C PHE A 44 -3.89 31.45 -8.81
N TRP A 45 -5.05 32.01 -9.17
CA TRP A 45 -6.35 31.46 -8.78
C TRP A 45 -6.64 30.10 -9.42
N PHE A 46 -6.08 29.82 -10.60
CA PHE A 46 -6.21 28.51 -11.25
C PHE A 46 -5.03 27.60 -10.91
N VAL A 47 -3.82 28.15 -10.78
CA VAL A 47 -2.61 27.39 -10.48
C VAL A 47 -2.67 26.80 -9.07
N LEU A 48 -3.11 27.56 -8.06
CA LEU A 48 -3.20 27.08 -6.68
C LEU A 48 -4.07 25.82 -6.53
N PRO A 49 -5.35 25.80 -6.94
CA PRO A 49 -6.18 24.60 -6.81
C PRO A 49 -5.64 23.44 -7.64
N ALA A 50 -5.07 23.68 -8.82
CA ALA A 50 -4.45 22.63 -9.62
C ALA A 50 -3.29 21.95 -8.89
N VAL A 51 -2.37 22.73 -8.31
CA VAL A 51 -1.22 22.18 -7.56
C VAL A 51 -1.67 21.43 -6.30
N VAL A 52 -2.69 21.96 -5.60
CA VAL A 52 -3.27 21.30 -4.41
C VAL A 52 -3.92 19.97 -4.78
N ILE A 53 -4.70 19.92 -5.86
CA ILE A 53 -5.33 18.68 -6.34
C ILE A 53 -4.28 17.64 -6.70
N VAL A 54 -3.24 18.03 -7.45
CA VAL A 54 -2.14 17.12 -7.82
C VAL A 54 -1.45 16.57 -6.56
N TYR A 55 -1.18 17.42 -5.57
CA TYR A 55 -0.59 16.99 -4.30
C TYR A 55 -1.49 15.98 -3.56
N LEU A 56 -2.79 16.26 -3.48
CA LEU A 56 -3.76 15.36 -2.84
C LEU A 56 -3.88 14.02 -3.56
N VAL A 57 -3.87 14.00 -4.89
CA VAL A 57 -3.90 12.75 -5.67
C VAL A 57 -2.65 11.91 -5.39
N ILE A 58 -1.46 12.52 -5.41
CA ILE A 58 -0.20 11.82 -5.10
C ILE A 58 -0.20 11.32 -3.65
N TYR A 59 -0.64 12.14 -2.70
CA TYR A 59 -0.78 11.75 -1.30
C TYR A 59 -1.76 10.58 -1.13
N GLY A 60 -2.93 10.66 -1.76
CA GLY A 60 -3.94 9.61 -1.72
C GLY A 60 -3.41 8.29 -2.28
N TYR A 61 -2.71 8.33 -3.40
CA TYR A 61 -2.06 7.17 -3.97
C TYR A 61 -1.02 6.56 -3.02
N TYR A 62 -0.16 7.39 -2.43
CA TYR A 62 0.83 6.95 -1.44
C TYR A 62 0.17 6.35 -0.19
N ALA A 63 -0.86 7.00 0.35
CA ALA A 63 -1.56 6.53 1.55
C ALA A 63 -2.25 5.18 1.32
N MET A 64 -3.00 5.06 0.22
CA MET A 64 -3.74 3.83 -0.12
C MET A 64 -2.79 2.68 -0.45
N HIS A 65 -1.83 2.88 -1.36
CA HIS A 65 -1.01 1.77 -1.85
C HIS A 65 0.15 1.43 -0.93
N VAL A 66 0.81 2.41 -0.31
CA VAL A 66 2.06 2.19 0.45
C VAL A 66 1.81 2.13 1.95
N SER A 67 0.93 2.97 2.50
CA SER A 67 0.77 3.08 3.96
C SER A 67 -0.31 2.17 4.54
N MET A 68 -1.42 1.96 3.84
CA MET A 68 -2.56 1.16 4.32
C MET A 68 -2.66 -0.19 3.62
N GLY A 69 -2.43 -0.26 2.31
CA GLY A 69 -2.60 -1.49 1.56
C GLY A 69 -1.43 -2.47 1.63
N THR A 70 -0.19 -2.00 1.85
CA THR A 70 0.98 -2.89 1.78
C THR A 70 1.19 -3.68 3.07
N VAL A 71 1.18 -5.02 2.96
CA VAL A 71 1.52 -5.93 4.07
C VAL A 71 3.03 -6.05 4.21
N ILE A 72 3.54 -5.81 5.41
CA ILE A 72 4.97 -5.81 5.74
C ILE A 72 5.36 -7.08 6.50
N ALA A 73 4.46 -7.61 7.33
CA ALA A 73 4.64 -8.90 7.99
C ALA A 73 3.32 -9.66 8.02
N LEU A 74 3.42 -10.98 7.90
CA LEU A 74 2.34 -11.94 7.98
C LEU A 74 2.66 -12.90 9.12
N GLU A 75 1.76 -13.00 10.09
CA GLU A 75 1.81 -14.04 11.11
C GLU A 75 0.54 -14.88 11.01
N VAL A 76 0.70 -16.17 10.77
CA VAL A 76 -0.42 -17.12 10.68
C VAL A 76 -0.36 -18.04 11.89
N THR A 77 -1.42 -18.02 12.68
CA THR A 77 -1.74 -18.94 13.77
C THR A 77 -2.88 -19.86 13.32
N GLU A 78 -3.12 -20.99 13.98
CA GLU A 78 -4.17 -21.94 13.58
C GLU A 78 -5.57 -21.31 13.48
N GLN A 79 -5.87 -20.32 14.32
CA GLN A 79 -7.18 -19.66 14.40
C GLN A 79 -7.19 -18.21 13.89
N SER A 80 -6.02 -17.60 13.63
CA SER A 80 -5.96 -16.18 13.26
C SER A 80 -4.80 -15.85 12.34
N VAL A 81 -5.05 -14.92 11.42
CA VAL A 81 -4.09 -14.28 10.53
C VAL A 81 -3.87 -12.86 11.00
N HIS A 82 -2.64 -12.55 11.40
CA HIS A 82 -2.22 -11.19 11.73
C HIS A 82 -1.49 -10.57 10.54
N LEU A 83 -2.10 -9.54 9.96
CA LEU A 83 -1.54 -8.74 8.88
C LEU A 83 -0.98 -7.46 9.45
N THR A 84 0.35 -7.34 9.44
CA THR A 84 1.02 -6.11 9.86
C THR A 84 1.21 -5.20 8.67
N THR A 85 0.50 -4.08 8.67
CA THR A 85 0.78 -2.95 7.77
C THR A 85 1.66 -1.94 8.51
N LYS A 86 2.16 -0.92 7.80
CA LYS A 86 2.91 0.17 8.41
C LYS A 86 2.11 0.92 9.50
N ARG A 87 0.79 0.97 9.33
CA ARG A 87 -0.09 1.82 10.14
C ARG A 87 -0.75 1.05 11.28
N LYS A 88 -1.13 -0.20 11.06
CA LYS A 88 -1.87 -1.02 12.03
C LYS A 88 -1.68 -2.51 11.78
N ILE A 89 -1.87 -3.30 12.82
CA ILE A 89 -1.99 -4.76 12.75
C ILE A 89 -3.48 -5.10 12.64
N PHE A 90 -3.85 -5.88 11.64
CA PHE A 90 -5.21 -6.38 11.43
C PHE A 90 -5.24 -7.89 11.72
N THR A 91 -6.27 -8.34 12.41
CA THR A 91 -6.44 -9.76 12.76
C THR A 91 -7.69 -10.28 12.10
N TYR A 92 -7.57 -11.37 11.33
CA TYR A 92 -8.67 -12.04 10.65
C TYR A 92 -8.68 -13.53 10.99
N ASP A 93 -9.81 -14.19 10.82
CA ASP A 93 -9.91 -15.65 10.96
C ASP A 93 -9.27 -16.35 9.74
N THR A 94 -8.56 -17.46 9.98
CA THR A 94 -7.91 -18.28 8.94
C THR A 94 -8.89 -18.97 8.01
N GLN A 95 -10.09 -19.34 8.48
CA GLN A 95 -11.03 -20.15 7.67
C GLN A 95 -12.04 -19.33 6.88
N GLY A 96 -12.41 -18.14 7.35
CA GLY A 96 -13.47 -17.32 6.74
C GLY A 96 -13.08 -15.87 6.47
N GLY A 97 -11.90 -15.43 6.91
CA GLY A 97 -11.50 -14.04 6.82
C GLY A 97 -11.10 -13.59 5.41
N CYS A 98 -10.55 -14.48 4.57
CA CYS A 98 -10.09 -14.16 3.22
C CYS A 98 -11.10 -14.63 2.17
N ILE A 99 -11.68 -13.68 1.43
CA ILE A 99 -12.76 -13.96 0.46
C ILE A 99 -12.21 -14.18 -0.94
N ASP A 100 -11.26 -13.35 -1.36
CA ASP A 100 -10.79 -13.32 -2.72
C ASP A 100 -9.32 -12.92 -2.76
N VAL A 101 -8.57 -13.56 -3.65
CA VAL A 101 -7.17 -13.22 -3.91
C VAL A 101 -6.97 -13.10 -5.41
N LYS A 102 -6.62 -11.90 -5.86
CA LYS A 102 -6.32 -11.62 -7.27
C LYS A 102 -4.83 -11.46 -7.48
N ALA A 103 -4.27 -12.19 -8.44
CA ALA A 103 -2.90 -12.01 -8.88
C ALA A 103 -2.84 -10.98 -10.00
N LYS A 104 -2.06 -9.91 -9.85
CA LYS A 104 -1.90 -8.88 -10.90
C LYS A 104 -0.47 -8.35 -10.93
N ASN A 105 0.26 -8.48 -12.04
CA ASN A 105 1.60 -7.90 -12.25
C ASN A 105 2.55 -8.03 -11.04
N GLY A 106 2.80 -9.25 -10.55
CA GLY A 106 3.77 -9.48 -9.46
C GLY A 106 3.30 -9.03 -8.07
N ARG A 107 2.00 -8.82 -7.85
CA ARG A 107 1.38 -8.65 -6.53
C ARG A 107 0.13 -9.52 -6.41
N TYR A 108 -0.13 -10.02 -5.20
CA TYR A 108 -1.41 -10.61 -4.82
C TYR A 108 -2.21 -9.55 -4.06
N VAL A 109 -3.43 -9.29 -4.50
CA VAL A 109 -4.38 -8.43 -3.80
C VAL A 109 -5.37 -9.36 -3.13
N ALA A 110 -5.28 -9.49 -1.81
CA ALA A 110 -6.22 -10.27 -1.03
C ALA A 110 -7.27 -9.34 -0.41
N THR A 111 -8.53 -9.76 -0.48
CA THR A 111 -9.66 -9.07 0.12
C THR A 111 -10.07 -9.85 1.36
N PHE A 112 -9.93 -9.22 2.51
CA PHE A 112 -10.36 -9.77 3.79
C PHE A 112 -11.68 -9.12 4.20
N ARG A 113 -12.61 -9.91 4.75
CA ARG A 113 -13.88 -9.42 5.28
C ARG A 113 -13.91 -9.62 6.79
N GLY A 114 -14.10 -8.51 7.51
CA GLY A 114 -14.38 -8.52 8.94
C GLY A 114 -15.88 -8.42 9.23
N HIS A 115 -16.23 -8.17 10.50
CA HIS A 115 -17.61 -8.04 11.01
C HIS A 115 -18.46 -6.88 10.41
N GLY A 116 -18.00 -6.21 9.35
CA GLY A 116 -18.71 -5.11 8.71
C GLY A 116 -17.90 -4.30 7.68
N SER A 117 -16.62 -4.64 7.47
CA SER A 117 -15.75 -3.99 6.47
C SER A 117 -15.07 -5.01 5.56
N GLU A 118 -14.86 -4.62 4.31
CA GLU A 118 -13.99 -5.33 3.36
C GLU A 118 -12.68 -4.54 3.21
N ASP A 119 -11.59 -5.15 3.67
CA ASP A 119 -10.26 -4.55 3.62
C ASP A 119 -9.44 -5.23 2.54
N ARG A 120 -8.82 -4.43 1.66
CA ARG A 120 -7.95 -4.94 0.58
C ARG A 120 -6.49 -4.74 0.95
N PHE A 121 -5.76 -5.84 0.95
CA PHE A 121 -4.34 -5.88 1.24
C PHE A 121 -3.54 -6.33 0.03
N ILE A 122 -2.39 -5.71 -0.18
CA ILE A 122 -1.46 -5.95 -1.27
C ILE A 122 -0.25 -6.67 -0.70
N PHE A 123 -0.07 -7.91 -1.13
CA PHE A 123 1.10 -8.73 -0.91
C PHE A 123 1.97 -8.65 -2.16
N TYR A 124 3.12 -7.98 -2.05
CA TYR A 124 4.06 -7.95 -3.16
C TYR A 124 4.79 -9.29 -3.25
N THR A 125 4.74 -9.93 -4.43
CA THR A 125 5.61 -11.11 -4.69
C THR A 125 7.03 -10.66 -4.94
N HIS A 126 7.19 -9.53 -5.63
CA HIS A 126 8.45 -8.84 -5.82
C HIS A 126 8.32 -7.42 -5.32
N VAL A 127 9.28 -6.98 -4.52
CA VAL A 127 9.28 -5.62 -3.99
C VAL A 127 9.63 -4.65 -5.14
N PRO A 128 8.81 -3.64 -5.42
CA PRO A 128 9.10 -2.68 -6.48
C PRO A 128 10.48 -2.03 -6.25
N PHE A 129 11.28 -1.88 -7.31
CA PHE A 129 12.62 -1.27 -7.26
C PHE A 129 13.70 -2.05 -6.47
N THR A 130 13.52 -3.36 -6.25
CA THR A 130 14.55 -4.28 -5.73
C THR A 130 14.98 -5.29 -6.79
N LYS A 131 16.06 -6.06 -6.53
CA LYS A 131 16.54 -7.09 -7.48
C LYS A 131 15.46 -8.17 -7.63
N ARG A 132 15.18 -8.59 -8.88
CA ARG A 132 14.11 -9.54 -9.27
C ARG A 132 14.09 -10.89 -8.53
N TYR A 133 15.14 -11.23 -7.77
CA TYR A 133 15.27 -12.51 -7.06
C TYR A 133 14.85 -12.46 -5.58
N GLU A 134 14.47 -11.29 -5.04
CA GLU A 134 13.98 -11.19 -3.65
C GLU A 134 12.45 -11.38 -3.59
N GLU A 135 12.02 -12.62 -3.42
CA GLU A 135 10.60 -12.96 -3.21
C GLU A 135 10.16 -12.62 -1.78
N ALA A 136 9.25 -11.65 -1.66
CA ALA A 136 8.74 -11.24 -0.35
C ALA A 136 7.66 -12.19 0.16
N PHE A 137 6.62 -12.42 -0.64
CA PHE A 137 5.54 -13.37 -0.35
C PHE A 137 5.34 -14.34 -1.53
N VAL A 138 5.26 -15.63 -1.21
CA VAL A 138 5.13 -16.75 -2.16
C VAL A 138 3.73 -17.35 -2.02
N LYS A 139 3.21 -18.02 -3.07
CA LYS A 139 1.91 -18.71 -3.02
C LYS A 139 1.75 -19.65 -1.81
N ALA A 140 2.85 -20.27 -1.38
CA ALA A 140 2.89 -21.13 -0.20
C ALA A 140 2.49 -20.39 1.09
N ASP A 141 2.85 -19.11 1.23
CA ASP A 141 2.49 -18.31 2.41
C ASP A 141 1.00 -17.94 2.40
N LEU A 142 0.43 -17.71 1.21
CA LEU A 142 -0.99 -17.41 1.05
C LEU A 142 -1.87 -18.67 1.20
N ARG A 143 -1.34 -19.86 0.89
CA ARG A 143 -2.07 -21.12 1.05
C ARG A 143 -2.52 -21.36 2.50
N ALA A 144 -1.80 -20.83 3.48
CA ALA A 144 -2.11 -20.99 4.90
C ALA A 144 -3.45 -20.34 5.32
N PHE A 145 -3.94 -19.34 4.57
CA PHE A 145 -5.21 -18.67 4.84
C PHE A 145 -6.13 -18.57 3.62
N TYR A 146 -5.68 -19.04 2.46
CA TYR A 146 -6.47 -19.10 1.23
C TYR A 146 -6.05 -20.33 0.40
N PRO A 147 -6.62 -21.51 0.69
CA PRO A 147 -6.23 -22.76 0.02
C PRO A 147 -6.55 -22.78 -1.48
N LEU A 148 -7.49 -21.95 -1.94
CA LEU A 148 -7.88 -21.81 -3.35
C LEU A 148 -6.87 -21.03 -4.21
N ILE A 149 -5.74 -20.58 -3.63
CA ILE A 149 -4.70 -19.78 -4.33
C ILE A 149 -4.12 -20.47 -5.57
N ASP A 150 -4.16 -21.80 -5.65
CA ASP A 150 -3.62 -22.56 -6.78
C ASP A 150 -4.47 -22.38 -8.05
N SER A 151 -5.76 -22.10 -7.89
CA SER A 151 -6.67 -21.79 -9.02
C SER A 151 -6.46 -20.39 -9.59
N VAL A 152 -5.85 -19.48 -8.82
CA VAL A 152 -5.57 -18.11 -9.22
C VAL A 152 -4.40 -18.10 -10.20
N HIS A 153 -4.72 -18.04 -11.50
CA HIS A 153 -3.75 -17.85 -12.57
C HIS A 153 -3.18 -16.44 -12.52
N ARG A 154 -1.88 -16.29 -12.81
CA ARG A 154 -1.29 -14.97 -13.02
C ARG A 154 -1.91 -14.44 -14.31
N ASP A 155 -2.74 -13.41 -14.22
CA ASP A 155 -3.04 -12.60 -15.40
C ASP A 155 -1.72 -11.97 -15.84
N VAL A 156 -1.17 -12.51 -16.93
CA VAL A 156 0.08 -12.10 -17.58
C VAL A 156 -0.11 -10.75 -18.25
#